data_AF-A0A8X6I8K4-F1
#
_entry.id   AF-A0A8X6I8K4-F1
#
_cell.length_a   1.000
_cell.length_b   1.000
_cell.length_c   1.000
_cell.angle_alpha   90.00
_cell.angle_beta   90.00
_cell.angle_gamma   90.00
#
_symmetry.space_group_name_H-M   'P 1'
#
loop_
_entity.id
_entity.type
_entity.pdbx_description
1 polymer ?
#
loop_
_entity_poly.entity_id
_entity_poly.type
_entity_poly.pdbx_seq_one_letter_code
_entity_poly.pdbx_strand_id
1 'polypeptide(L)' 'GRRLPTNRRQQVFPNGTLLIEQVQRHEDEGVYVCSARAADSPAVDGSLKITVKGKLF' A
#
# COMPACT_ATOMS: atom_id res chain seq x y z
N GLY A 1 9.31 -6.66 4.05
CA GLY A 1 7.96 -6.06 3.98
C GLY A 1 6.91 -7.13 4.21
N ARG A 2 5.67 -6.75 4.52
CA ARG A 2 4.54 -7.68 4.70
C ARG A 2 3.55 -7.50 3.56
N ARG A 3 3.05 -8.59 2.99
CA ARG A 3 2.08 -8.53 1.88
C ARG A 3 0.73 -8.00 2.41
N LEU A 4 0.19 -7.01 1.70
CA LEU A 4 -1.11 -6.41 2.00
C LEU A 4 -2.26 -7.31 1.50
N PRO A 5 -3.45 -7.27 2.12
CA PRO A 5 -3.80 -6.44 3.29
C PRO A 5 -3.26 -7.02 4.62
N THR A 6 -2.83 -6.16 5.54
CA THR A 6 -2.34 -6.54 6.87
C THR A 6 -3.30 -6.25 8.01
N ASN A 7 -4.32 -5.43 7.78
CA ASN A 7 -5.40 -5.12 8.71
C ASN A 7 -6.74 -4.95 7.96
N ARG A 8 -7.85 -4.78 8.69
CA ARG A 8 -9.22 -4.69 8.12
C ARG A 8 -9.50 -3.39 7.37
N ARG A 9 -8.64 -2.38 7.51
CA ARG A 9 -8.78 -1.07 6.87
C ARG A 9 -8.21 -1.05 5.46
N GLN A 10 -7.49 -2.11 5.08
CA GLN A 10 -6.81 -2.22 3.79
C GLN A 10 -7.57 -3.15 2.85
N GLN A 11 -7.72 -2.74 1.59
CA GLN A 11 -8.28 -3.55 0.53
C GLN A 11 -7.40 -3.46 -0.72
N VAL A 12 -7.00 -4.61 -1.26
CA VAL A 12 -6.24 -4.70 -2.51
C VAL A 12 -7.16 -5.23 -3.59
N PHE A 13 -7.28 -4.48 -4.68
CA PHE A 13 -8.12 -4.85 -5.82
C PHE A 13 -7.31 -5.61 -6.88
N PRO A 14 -7.94 -6.52 -7.66
CA PRO A 14 -7.25 -7.25 -8.73
C PRO A 14 -6.63 -6.35 -9.82
N ASN A 15 -7.13 -5.12 -9.97
CA ASN A 15 -6.57 -4.12 -10.88
C ASN A 15 -5.27 -3.47 -10.38
N GLY A 16 -4.75 -3.89 -9.21
CA GLY A 16 -3.51 -3.36 -8.63
C GLY A 16 -3.68 -2.13 -7.74
N THR A 17 -4.91 -1.71 -7.46
CA THR A 17 -5.17 -0.55 -6.57
C THR A 17 -5.20 -0.99 -5.10
N LEU A 18 -4.66 -0.16 -4.21
CA LEU A 18 -4.76 -0.28 -2.76
C LEU A 18 -5.66 0.83 -2.21
N LEU A 19 -6.69 0.47 -1.45
CA LEU A 19 -7.51 1.37 -0.65
C LEU A 19 -7.17 1.18 0.83
N ILE A 20 -6.97 2.29 1.56
CA ILE A 20 -6.83 2.31 3.01
C ILE A 20 -7.91 3.23 3.58
N GLU A 21 -8.87 2.66 4.28
CA GLU A 21 -9.94 3.40 4.94
C GLU A 21 -9.52 3.85 6.34
N GLN A 22 -10.07 4.96 6.83
CA GLN A 22 -9.80 5.46 8.19
C GLN A 22 -8.30 5.50 8.52
N VAL A 23 -7.51 6.18 7.68
CA VAL A 23 -6.04 6.21 7.77
C VAL A 23 -5.55 6.63 9.16
N GLN A 24 -4.53 5.93 9.65
CA GLN A 24 -3.89 6.11 10.95
C GLN A 24 -2.40 6.31 10.74
N ARG A 25 -1.88 7.44 11.22
CA ARG A 25 -0.49 7.84 10.98
C ARG A 25 0.52 6.80 11.42
N HIS A 26 0.36 6.22 12.61
CA HIS A 26 1.33 5.26 13.16
C HIS A 26 1.36 3.92 12.41
N GLU A 27 0.24 3.50 11.82
CA GLU A 27 0.14 2.20 11.15
C GLU A 27 0.34 2.28 9.64
N ASP A 28 -0.16 3.36 9.01
CA ASP A 28 -0.26 3.43 7.55
C ASP A 28 0.78 4.36 6.91
N GLU A 29 1.46 5.23 7.67
CA GLU A 29 2.57 6.03 7.16
C GLU A 29 3.80 5.14 6.92
N GLY A 30 4.43 5.26 5.76
CA GLY A 30 5.59 4.43 5.44
C GLY A 30 5.86 4.26 3.96
N VAL A 31 6.74 3.31 3.64
CA VAL A 31 7.07 2.94 2.27
C VAL A 31 6.29 1.71 1.86
N TYR A 32 5.56 1.84 0.77
CA TYR A 32 4.77 0.80 0.13
C TYR A 32 5.47 0.36 -1.14
N VAL A 33 5.39 -0.94 -1.44
CA VAL A 33 5.93 -1.51 -2.67
C VAL A 33 4.80 -2.21 -3.42
N CYS A 34 4.61 -1.80 -4.67
CA CYS A 34 3.78 -2.53 -5.62
C CYS A 34 4.69 -3.42 -6.46
N SER A 35 4.42 -4.72 -6.50
CA SER A 35 5.18 -5.68 -7.31
C SER A 35 4.30 -6.18 -8.44
N ALA A 36 4.72 -5.95 -9.68
CA ALA A 36 4.02 -6.38 -10.89
C ALA A 36 4.84 -7.43 -11.62
N ARG A 37 4.18 -8.50 -12.09
CA ARG A 37 4.82 -9.59 -12.83
C ARG A 37 4.04 -9.88 -14.11
N ALA A 38 4.71 -9.81 -15.25
CA ALA A 38 4.22 -10.39 -16.49
C ALA A 38 4.60 -11.89 -16.55
N ALA A 39 3.84 -12.70 -17.29
CA ALA A 39 3.91 -14.17 -17.28
C ALA A 39 5.35 -14.73 -17.27
N ASP A 40 6.15 -14.33 -18.26
CA ASP A 40 7.51 -14.87 -18.46
C ASP A 40 8.60 -13.88 -18.04
N SER A 41 8.25 -12.87 -17.23
CA SER A 41 9.20 -11.85 -16.78
C SER A 41 9.43 -11.91 -15.27
N PRO A 42 10.63 -11.48 -14.80
CA PRO A 42 10.82 -11.17 -13.40
C PRO A 42 9.79 -10.15 -12.91
N ALA A 43 9.49 -10.19 -11.61
CA ALA A 43 8.67 -9.13 -11.02
C ALA A 43 9.46 -7.81 -10.99
N VAL A 44 8.75 -6.71 -11.19
CA VAL A 44 9.28 -5.36 -11.09
C VAL A 44 8.58 -4.65 -9.96
N ASP A 45 9.36 -3.96 -9.13
CA ASP A 45 8.88 -3.29 -7.93
C ASP A 45 8.86 -1.77 -8.12
N GLY A 46 7.73 -1.14 -7.79
CA GLY A 46 7.59 0.30 -7.66
C GLY A 46 7.41 0.69 -6.20
N SER A 47 8.19 1.65 -5.72
CA SER A 47 8.13 2.12 -4.33
C SER A 47 7.42 3.47 -4.21
N LEU A 48 6.56 3.61 -3.20
CA LEU A 48 5.82 4.83 -2.88
C LEU A 48 6.00 5.15 -1.40
N LYS A 49 6.38 6.38 -1.08
CA LYS A 49 6.35 6.89 0.30
C LYS A 49 5.03 7.58 0.57
N ILE A 50 4.22 7.00 1.45
CA ILE A 50 2.96 7.57 1.92
C ILE A 50 3.22 8.35 3.20
N THR A 51 2.71 9.59 3.25
CA THR A 51 2.73 10.45 4.44
C THR A 51 1.29 10.76 4.85
N VAL A 52 0.94 10.55 6.12
CA VAL A 52 -0.42 10.79 6.61
C VAL A 52 -0.45 12.13 7.33
N LYS A 53 -1.16 13.11 6.74
CA LYS A 53 -1.38 14.40 7.40
C LYS A 53 -2.50 14.28 8.42
N GLY A 54 -2.21 14.67 9.66
CA GLY A 54 -3.25 14.87 10.67
C GLY A 54 -4.11 16.09 10.34
N LYS A 55 -5.35 16.10 10.80
CA LYS A 55 -6.13 17.35 10.85
C LYS A 55 -5.50 18.25 11.91
N LEU A 56 -5.12 19.47 11.51
CA LEU A 56 -4.92 20.55 12.48
C LEU A 56 -6.31 20.91 13.03
N PHE A 57 -6.43 20.97 14.34
CA PHE A 57 -7.62 21.45 15.03
C PHE A 57 -7.73 22.97 14.92
#